data_AF-A0A7Y3I4C5-F1
#
_entry.id   AF-A0A7Y3I4C5-F1
#
_cell.length_a   1.000
_cell.length_b   1.000
_cell.length_c   1.000
_cell.angle_alpha   90.00
_cell.angle_beta   90.00
_cell.angle_gamma   90.00
#
_symmetry.space_group_name_H-M   'P 1'
#
loop_
_entity.id
_entity.type
_entity.pdbx_description
1 polymer ?
#
loop_
_entity_poly.entity_id
_entity_poly.type
_entity_poly.pdbx_seq_one_letter_code
_entity_poly.pdbx_strand_id
1 'polypeptide(L)'
;AYLREALAELRAEMQIAPRGAAATMAVSVLRELAAVTGETRHLDEAITLAEELVAADPQGLSAHRRLGDLLWDAERHADAAAVYRRALEIDDDSAFDPLKQLSAGERSRLESRVADAG
;
A
#
# COMPACT_ATOMS: atom_id res chain seq x y z
N ALA A 1 -18.97 -1.26 -13.76
CA ALA A 1 -18.53 -1.97 -14.97
C ALA A 1 -17.08 -1.59 -15.31
N TYR A 2 -16.82 -0.32 -15.65
CA TYR A 2 -15.49 0.21 -16.01
C TYR A 2 -14.34 -0.18 -15.06
N LEU A 3 -14.50 0.00 -13.74
CA LEU A 3 -13.45 -0.33 -12.77
C LEU A 3 -13.16 -1.84 -12.64
N ARG A 4 -14.15 -2.72 -12.91
CA ARG A 4 -13.94 -4.18 -12.84
C ARG A 4 -13.24 -4.72 -14.08
N GLU A 5 -13.52 -4.15 -15.25
CA GLU A 5 -12.78 -4.42 -16.49
C GLU A 5 -11.34 -3.95 -16.38
N ALA A 6 -11.11 -2.72 -15.92
CA ALA A 6 -9.78 -2.20 -15.67
C ALA A 6 -8.97 -3.12 -14.75
N LEU A 7 -9.60 -3.67 -13.70
CA LEU A 7 -8.94 -4.62 -12.80
C LEU A 7 -8.59 -5.97 -13.48
N ALA A 8 -9.46 -6.47 -14.36
CA ALA A 8 -9.22 -7.71 -15.08
C ALA A 8 -8.08 -7.57 -16.10
N GLU A 9 -8.04 -6.44 -16.80
CA GLU A 9 -6.99 -6.10 -17.77
C GLU A 9 -5.64 -5.95 -17.08
N LEU A 10 -5.61 -5.26 -15.94
CA LEU A 10 -4.41 -5.07 -15.13
C LEU A 10 -3.87 -6.38 -14.53
N ARG A 11 -4.77 -7.30 -14.14
CA ARG A 11 -4.40 -8.66 -13.71
C ARG A 11 -3.77 -9.47 -14.84
N ALA A 12 -4.25 -9.30 -16.07
CA ALA A 12 -3.65 -9.94 -17.23
C ALA A 12 -2.26 -9.36 -17.51
N GLU A 13 -2.09 -8.04 -17.41
CA GLU A 13 -0.77 -7.39 -17.55
C GLU A 13 0.23 -7.84 -16.49
N MET A 14 -0.20 -8.02 -15.23
CA MET A 14 0.64 -8.57 -14.16
C MET A 14 1.22 -9.96 -14.47
N GLN A 15 0.62 -10.73 -15.38
CA GLN A 15 1.13 -12.03 -15.80
C GLN A 15 2.24 -11.95 -16.86
N ILE A 16 2.40 -10.80 -17.53
CA ILE A 16 3.21 -10.68 -18.75
C ILE A 16 4.28 -9.56 -18.63
N ALA A 17 4.07 -8.56 -17.78
CA ALA A 17 4.89 -7.34 -17.66
C ALA A 17 5.50 -7.17 -16.24
N PRO A 18 6.52 -6.31 -16.04
CA PRO A 18 7.13 -6.09 -14.72
C PRO A 18 6.07 -5.71 -13.68
N ARG A 19 5.92 -6.59 -12.68
CA ARG A 19 4.85 -6.63 -11.66
C ARG A 19 4.51 -5.30 -10.98
N GLY A 20 5.45 -4.36 -10.89
CA GLY A 20 5.33 -3.17 -10.02
C GLY A 20 4.23 -2.18 -10.41
N ALA A 21 4.19 -1.70 -11.66
CA ALA A 21 3.28 -0.62 -12.05
C ALA A 21 1.81 -1.08 -12.13
N ALA A 22 1.58 -2.23 -12.75
CA ALA A 22 0.26 -2.85 -12.83
C ALA A 22 -0.27 -3.20 -11.42
N ALA A 23 0.52 -3.85 -10.57
CA ALA A 23 0.07 -4.15 -9.20
C ALA A 23 -0.21 -2.88 -8.38
N THR A 24 0.60 -1.83 -8.53
CA THR A 24 0.37 -0.53 -7.87
C THR A 24 -0.97 0.09 -8.27
N MET A 25 -1.33 0.01 -9.56
CA MET A 25 -2.60 0.48 -10.07
C MET A 25 -3.78 -0.37 -9.55
N ALA A 26 -3.63 -1.70 -9.47
CA ALA A 26 -4.68 -2.59 -8.97
C ALA A 26 -4.98 -2.32 -7.50
N VAL A 27 -3.93 -2.14 -6.70
CA VAL A 27 -4.06 -1.78 -5.28
C VAL A 27 -4.93 -0.54 -5.11
N SER A 28 -4.65 0.53 -5.86
CA SER A 28 -5.45 1.76 -5.80
C SER A 28 -6.90 1.52 -6.20
N VAL A 29 -7.15 0.80 -7.32
CA VAL A 29 -8.51 0.53 -7.81
C VAL A 29 -9.31 -0.32 -6.81
N LEU A 30 -8.70 -1.35 -6.24
CA LEU A 30 -9.36 -2.23 -5.28
C LEU A 30 -9.71 -1.49 -3.98
N ARG A 31 -8.82 -0.61 -3.51
CA ARG A 31 -9.09 0.24 -2.35
C ARG A 31 -10.27 1.17 -2.58
N GLU A 32 -10.31 1.85 -3.73
CA GLU A 32 -11.44 2.71 -4.11
C GLU A 32 -12.75 1.91 -4.25
N LEU A 33 -12.68 0.71 -4.83
CA LEU A 33 -13.83 -0.18 -4.92
C LEU A 33 -14.33 -0.59 -3.54
N ALA A 34 -13.43 -0.94 -2.61
CA ALA A 34 -13.81 -1.24 -1.23
C ALA A 34 -14.50 -0.03 -0.58
N ALA A 35 -13.97 1.18 -0.76
CA ALA A 35 -14.57 2.41 -0.22
C ALA A 35 -15.97 2.70 -0.80
N VAL A 36 -16.17 2.48 -2.09
CA VAL A 36 -17.46 2.75 -2.77
C VAL A 36 -18.50 1.67 -2.48
N THR A 37 -18.09 0.40 -2.40
CA THR A 37 -19.01 -0.74 -2.29
C THR A 37 -19.22 -1.21 -0.84
N GLY A 38 -18.27 -0.92 0.05
CA GLY A 38 -18.22 -1.49 1.40
C GLY A 38 -17.85 -2.99 1.43
N GLU A 39 -17.49 -3.59 0.29
CA GLU A 39 -17.10 -5.01 0.25
C GLU A 39 -15.66 -5.21 0.76
N THR A 40 -15.51 -5.88 1.89
CA THR A 40 -14.21 -6.21 2.51
C THR A 40 -13.32 -7.06 1.60
N ARG A 41 -13.91 -7.93 0.77
CA ARG A 41 -13.17 -8.76 -0.20
C ARG A 41 -12.24 -7.94 -1.10
N HIS A 42 -12.67 -6.74 -1.51
CA HIS A 42 -11.83 -5.88 -2.35
C HIS A 42 -10.62 -5.34 -1.58
N LEU A 43 -10.78 -5.08 -0.30
CA LEU A 43 -9.71 -4.63 0.56
C LEU A 43 -8.71 -5.77 0.85
N ASP A 44 -9.20 -6.99 1.09
CA ASP A 44 -8.35 -8.19 1.25
C ASP A 44 -7.51 -8.47 0.00
N GLU A 45 -8.11 -8.34 -1.19
CA GLU A 45 -7.40 -8.48 -2.46
C GLU A 45 -6.34 -7.38 -2.63
N ALA A 46 -6.64 -6.13 -2.22
CA ALA A 46 -5.67 -5.04 -2.26
C ALA A 46 -4.49 -5.29 -1.32
N ILE A 47 -4.75 -5.79 -0.11
CA ILE A 47 -3.73 -6.12 0.89
C ILE A 47 -2.79 -7.20 0.33
N THR A 48 -3.34 -8.27 -0.23
CA THR A 48 -2.54 -9.36 -0.85
C THR A 48 -1.60 -8.82 -1.92
N LEU A 49 -2.08 -7.94 -2.80
CA LEU A 49 -1.24 -7.33 -3.84
C LEU A 49 -0.19 -6.38 -3.26
N ALA A 50 -0.51 -5.65 -2.20
CA ALA A 50 0.45 -4.77 -1.54
C ALA A 50 1.54 -5.57 -0.80
N GLU A 51 1.22 -6.73 -0.24
CA GLU A 51 2.20 -7.68 0.32
C GLU A 51 3.15 -8.22 -0.76
N GLU A 52 2.64 -8.54 -1.96
CA GLU A 52 3.48 -8.92 -3.10
C GLU A 52 4.41 -7.79 -3.55
N LEU A 53 3.94 -6.54 -3.54
CA LEU A 53 4.76 -5.37 -3.84
C LEU A 53 5.89 -5.20 -2.82
N VAL A 54 5.62 -5.39 -1.53
CA VAL A 54 6.63 -5.36 -0.47
C VAL A 54 7.61 -6.52 -0.63
N ALA A 55 7.16 -7.72 -0.99
CA ALA A 55 8.04 -8.86 -1.24
C ALA A 55 8.96 -8.63 -2.46
N ALA A 56 8.47 -7.95 -3.49
CA ALA A 56 9.25 -7.62 -4.68
C ALA A 56 10.28 -6.50 -4.44
N ASP A 57 9.95 -5.52 -3.59
CA ASP A 57 10.87 -4.46 -3.16
C ASP A 57 10.78 -4.24 -1.62
N PRO A 58 11.55 -5.01 -0.83
CA PRO A 58 11.55 -4.92 0.63
C PRO A 58 12.09 -3.60 1.20
N GLN A 59 12.73 -2.76 0.37
CA GLN A 59 13.18 -1.42 0.76
C GLN A 59 12.33 -0.33 0.08
N GLY A 60 11.23 -0.72 -0.57
CA GLY A 60 10.33 0.20 -1.24
C GLY A 60 9.45 0.92 -0.23
N LEU A 61 9.78 2.19 0.06
CA LEU A 61 8.99 3.05 0.95
C LEU A 61 7.50 3.11 0.52
N SER A 62 7.25 3.29 -0.79
CA SER A 62 5.90 3.39 -1.35
C SER A 62 5.08 2.11 -1.14
N ALA A 63 5.71 0.94 -1.25
CA ALA A 63 5.05 -0.35 -1.07
C ALA A 63 4.61 -0.53 0.40
N HIS A 64 5.51 -0.25 1.35
CA HIS A 64 5.21 -0.32 2.78
C HIS A 64 4.08 0.66 3.15
N ARG A 65 4.15 1.90 2.68
CA ARG A 65 3.11 2.89 2.96
C ARG A 65 1.73 2.44 2.46
N ARG A 66 1.66 1.89 1.24
CA ARG A 66 0.41 1.40 0.66
C ARG A 66 -0.17 0.23 1.45
N LEU A 67 0.66 -0.73 1.83
CA LEU A 67 0.22 -1.84 2.66
C LEU A 67 -0.31 -1.34 4.02
N GLY A 68 0.38 -0.41 4.67
CA GLY A 68 -0.07 0.20 5.92
C GLY A 68 -1.43 0.91 5.77
N ASP A 69 -1.63 1.68 4.69
CA ASP A 69 -2.91 2.36 4.42
C ASP A 69 -4.07 1.38 4.24
N LEU A 70 -3.84 0.28 3.53
CA LEU A 70 -4.86 -0.75 3.33
C LEU A 70 -5.20 -1.50 4.62
N LEU A 71 -4.19 -1.83 5.42
CA LEU A 71 -4.38 -2.46 6.72
C LEU A 71 -5.13 -1.54 7.68
N TRP A 72 -4.85 -0.23 7.63
CA TRP A 72 -5.56 0.77 8.40
C TRP A 72 -7.03 0.85 8.00
N ASP A 73 -7.30 0.91 6.70
CA ASP A 73 -8.67 0.93 6.17
C ASP A 73 -9.43 -0.38 6.47
N ALA A 74 -8.71 -1.48 6.68
CA ALA A 74 -9.25 -2.78 7.08
C ALA A 74 -9.42 -2.93 8.60
N GLU A 75 -9.25 -1.84 9.36
CA GLU A 75 -9.30 -1.81 10.83
C GLU A 75 -8.24 -2.71 11.51
N ARG A 76 -7.23 -3.17 10.77
CA ARG A 76 -6.09 -3.97 11.26
C ARG A 76 -4.98 -3.03 11.75
N HIS A 77 -5.32 -2.16 12.69
CA HIS A 77 -4.45 -1.06 13.13
C HIS A 77 -3.08 -1.50 13.67
N ALA A 78 -3.03 -2.62 14.42
CA ALA A 78 -1.77 -3.15 14.94
C ALA A 78 -0.79 -3.59 13.83
N ASP A 79 -1.31 -4.28 12.80
CA ASP A 79 -0.54 -4.69 11.63
C ASP A 79 -0.11 -3.46 10.82
N ALA A 80 -1.03 -2.51 10.62
CA ALA A 80 -0.74 -1.25 9.94
C ALA A 80 0.41 -0.50 10.63
N ALA A 81 0.40 -0.41 11.96
CA ALA A 81 1.44 0.25 12.73
C ALA A 81 2.81 -0.45 12.60
N ALA A 82 2.85 -1.78 12.53
CA ALA A 82 4.09 -2.50 12.27
C ALA A 82 4.67 -2.16 10.89
N VAL A 83 3.81 -2.11 9.87
CA VAL A 83 4.21 -1.77 8.51
C VAL A 83 4.63 -0.30 8.39
N TYR A 84 3.92 0.62 9.05
CA TYR A 84 4.29 2.04 9.07
C TYR A 84 5.61 2.29 9.80
N ARG A 85 5.89 1.58 10.90
CA ARG A 85 7.21 1.62 11.54
C ARG A 85 8.31 1.23 10.56
N ARG A 86 8.11 0.18 9.77
CA ARG A 86 9.07 -0.22 8.74
C ARG A 86 9.24 0.85 7.65
N ALA A 87 8.14 1.49 7.23
CA ALA A 87 8.22 2.61 6.28
C ALA A 87 9.04 3.79 6.83
N LEU A 88 8.86 4.16 8.11
CA LEU A 88 9.63 5.21 8.76
C LEU A 88 11.12 4.85 8.89
N GLU A 89 11.44 3.60 9.21
CA GLU A 89 12.83 3.11 9.25
C GLU A 89 13.51 3.17 7.87
N ILE A 90 12.78 2.82 6.80
CA ILE A 90 13.29 2.91 5.43
C ILE A 90 13.51 4.37 5.02
N ASP A 91 12.59 5.26 5.39
CA ASP A 91 12.70 6.70 5.16
C ASP A 91 13.95 7.29 5.83
N ASP A 92 14.20 6.91 7.09
CA ASP A 92 15.38 7.32 7.86
C ASP A 92 16.70 6.82 7.24
N ASP A 93 16.71 5.61 6.69
CA ASP A 93 17.88 5.03 5.99
C ASP A 93 18.06 5.65 4.59
N SER A 94 16.97 6.11 3.96
CA SER A 94 16.94 6.75 2.64
C SER A 94 17.33 8.24 2.66
N ALA A 95 17.97 8.71 3.74
CA ALA A 95 18.36 10.11 3.96
C ALA A 95 19.16 10.76 2.79
N PHE A 96 19.76 9.95 1.92
CA PHE A 96 20.57 10.39 0.78
C PHE A 96 19.80 10.54 -0.55
N ASP A 97 18.55 10.07 -0.65
CA ASP A 97 17.71 10.21 -1.86
C ASP A 97 16.41 10.97 -1.55
N PRO A 98 16.38 12.30 -1.75
CA PRO A 98 15.22 13.14 -1.40
C PRO A 98 13.97 12.84 -2.24
N LEU A 99 14.08 12.07 -3.33
CA LEU A 99 12.92 11.63 -4.13
C LEU A 99 12.24 10.38 -3.55
N LYS A 100 12.88 9.72 -2.58
CA LYS A 100 12.38 8.51 -1.93
C LYS A 100 12.04 8.72 -0.46
N GLN A 101 11.89 9.98 -0.03
CA GLN A 101 11.55 10.32 1.34
C GLN A 101 10.06 10.65 1.50
N LEU A 102 9.55 10.45 2.70
CA LEU A 102 8.25 10.95 3.13
C LEU A 102 8.30 12.47 3.26
N SER A 103 7.26 13.14 2.80
CA SER A 103 7.06 14.53 3.20
C SER A 103 6.83 14.63 4.72
N ALA A 104 7.15 15.77 5.32
CA ALA A 104 6.95 15.98 6.76
C ALA A 104 5.49 15.70 7.21
N GLY A 105 4.52 16.00 6.35
CA GLY A 105 3.10 15.70 6.60
C GLY A 105 2.79 14.20 6.54
N GLU A 106 3.36 13.47 5.58
CA GLU A 106 3.20 12.02 5.50
C GLU A 106 3.87 11.34 6.69
N ARG A 107 5.09 11.74 7.05
CA ARG A 107 5.80 11.22 8.21
C ARG A 107 5.00 11.42 9.49
N SER A 108 4.54 12.64 9.75
CA SER A 108 3.73 12.96 10.94
C SER A 108 2.43 12.16 10.98
N ARG A 109 1.77 11.95 9.83
CA ARG A 109 0.58 11.07 9.75
C ARG A 109 0.92 9.63 10.15
N LEU A 110 2.02 9.09 9.64
CA LEU A 110 2.45 7.72 9.92
C LEU A 110 2.81 7.55 11.40
N GLU A 111 3.57 8.48 11.97
CA GLU A 111 3.90 8.52 13.40
C GLU A 111 2.64 8.57 14.28
N SER A 112 1.67 9.41 13.91
CA SER A 112 0.36 9.48 14.59
C SER A 112 -0.36 8.13 14.54
N ARG A 113 -0.45 7.49 13.37
CA ARG A 113 -1.11 6.18 13.23
C ARG A 113 -0.40 5.07 14.00
N VAL A 114 0.92 5.13 14.11
CA VAL A 114 1.70 4.19 14.94
C VAL A 114 1.39 4.40 16.42
N ALA A 115 1.27 5.65 16.88
CA ALA A 115 0.94 5.97 18.25
C ALA A 115 -0.51 5.60 18.62
N ASP A 116 -1.46 5.83 17.72
CA ASP A 116 -2.89 5.54 17.95
C ASP A 116 -3.20 4.03 18.03
N ALA A 117 -2.32 3.18 17.49
CA ALA A 117 -2.51 1.74 17.39
C ALA A 117 -1.75 0.92 18.46
N GLY A 118 -0.94 1.57 19.30
CA GLY A 118 -0.17 0.95 20.39
C GLY A 118 -0.81 1.16 21.75
#